data_AF-A0A2H0GDC7-F1
#
_entry.id   AF-A0A2H0GDC7-F1
#
_cell.length_a   1.000
_cell.length_b   1.000
_cell.length_c   1.000
_cell.angle_alpha   90.00
_cell.angle_beta   90.00
_cell.angle_gamma   90.00
#
_symmetry.space_group_name_H-M   'P 1'
#
loop_
_entity.id
_entity.type
_entity.pdbx_description
1 polymer ?
#
loop_
_entity_poly.entity_id
_entity_poly.type
_entity_poly.pdbx_seq_one_letter_code
_entity_poly.pdbx_strand_id
1 'polypeptide(L)'
;MKIIKNIQQKFGEFVLKNKQKNVSRQIKAVGFDKALEIGVLYDATNRNDCETVKHFVNYLIEERKKVMALGYINSKDSSEIVKAHLNYNYFDNKNLSKICIPQGRDIESFINTPYTILIDLTTKPCFQTEYITTLSKARFKVGASGDYRDAACDLTISLTENKSMEYFIIQLKHYLKMIHN
;
A
#
# COMPACT_ATOMS: atom_id res chain seq x y z
N MET A 1 18.17 6.52 -22.08
CA MET A 1 17.96 6.53 -20.61
C MET A 1 16.65 5.85 -20.13
N LYS A 2 15.82 5.26 -21.00
CA LYS A 2 14.68 4.40 -20.60
C LYS A 2 15.08 2.92 -20.41
N ILE A 3 16.03 2.45 -21.22
CA ILE A 3 16.54 1.08 -21.21
C ILE A 3 17.22 0.72 -19.88
N ILE A 4 18.09 1.59 -19.35
CA ILE A 4 18.78 1.35 -18.07
C ILE A 4 17.77 1.26 -16.91
N LYS A 5 16.78 2.16 -16.86
CA LYS A 5 15.71 2.11 -15.85
C LYS A 5 14.89 0.81 -15.95
N ASN A 6 14.58 0.36 -17.17
CA ASN A 6 13.88 -0.91 -17.38
C ASN A 6 14.71 -2.11 -16.90
N ILE A 7 16.04 -2.09 -17.09
CA ILE A 7 16.92 -3.16 -16.59
C ILE A 7 16.97 -3.13 -15.07
N GLN A 8 17.19 -1.96 -14.46
CA GLN A 8 17.20 -1.78 -13.00
C GLN A 8 15.92 -2.30 -12.35
N GLN A 9 14.77 -1.96 -12.93
CA GLN A 9 13.47 -2.41 -12.44
C GLN A 9 13.32 -3.94 -12.56
N LYS A 10 13.72 -4.55 -13.69
CA LYS A 10 13.70 -6.01 -13.84
C LYS A 10 14.55 -6.73 -12.79
N PHE A 11 15.70 -6.16 -12.42
CA PHE A 11 16.51 -6.70 -11.31
C PHE A 11 15.78 -6.55 -9.97
N GLY A 12 15.13 -5.40 -9.74
CA GLY A 12 14.26 -5.19 -8.57
C GLY A 12 13.15 -6.25 -8.48
N GLU A 13 12.45 -6.50 -9.58
CA GLU A 13 11.40 -7.53 -9.70
C GLU A 13 11.93 -8.93 -9.44
N PHE A 14 13.13 -9.26 -9.96
CA PHE A 14 13.79 -10.53 -9.67
C PHE A 14 14.10 -10.70 -8.18
N VAL A 15 14.62 -9.65 -7.53
CA VAL A 15 14.89 -9.65 -6.08
C VAL A 15 13.57 -9.79 -5.31
N LEU A 16 12.51 -9.09 -5.71
CA LEU A 16 11.19 -9.19 -5.10
C LEU A 16 10.66 -10.63 -5.17
N LYS A 17 10.68 -11.26 -6.35
CA LYS A 17 10.23 -12.66 -6.55
C LYS A 17 10.96 -13.64 -5.64
N ASN A 18 12.25 -13.43 -5.40
CA ASN A 18 13.01 -14.28 -4.47
C ASN A 18 12.67 -14.00 -3.00
N LYS A 19 12.49 -12.73 -2.61
CA LYS A 19 12.08 -12.37 -1.24
C LYS A 19 10.67 -12.86 -0.91
N GLN A 20 9.75 -12.80 -1.87
CA GLN A 20 8.37 -13.24 -1.72
C GLN A 20 8.27 -14.71 -1.28
N LYS A 21 9.18 -15.58 -1.76
CA LYS A 21 9.22 -17.01 -1.36
C LYS A 21 9.42 -17.22 0.14
N ASN A 22 10.03 -16.26 0.82
CA ASN A 22 10.29 -16.31 2.26
C ASN A 22 9.21 -15.58 3.09
N VAL A 23 8.18 -15.03 2.44
CA VAL A 23 7.08 -14.37 3.14
C VAL A 23 6.14 -15.44 3.70
N SER A 24 6.38 -15.81 4.96
CA SER A 24 5.41 -16.55 5.77
C SER A 24 4.56 -15.57 6.60
N ARG A 25 3.24 -15.79 6.60
CA ARG A 25 2.24 -15.06 7.38
C ARG A 25 1.00 -15.93 7.61
N GLN A 26 0.30 -15.73 8.72
CA GLN A 26 -1.00 -16.36 8.96
C GLN A 26 -2.11 -15.51 8.33
N ILE A 27 -2.61 -15.97 7.18
CA ILE A 27 -3.69 -15.30 6.46
C ILE A 27 -4.99 -15.49 7.23
N LYS A 28 -5.67 -14.39 7.56
CA LYS A 28 -6.99 -14.43 8.20
C LYS A 28 -7.85 -13.34 7.60
N ALA A 29 -8.93 -13.71 6.91
CA ALA A 29 -9.94 -12.75 6.49
C ALA A 29 -10.57 -12.11 7.73
N VAL A 30 -10.50 -10.78 7.82
CA VAL A 30 -11.03 -10.01 8.94
C VAL A 30 -11.91 -8.89 8.39
N GLY A 31 -13.12 -8.79 8.92
CA GLY A 31 -14.04 -7.71 8.58
C GLY A 31 -13.69 -6.39 9.28
N PHE A 32 -14.36 -5.33 8.84
CA PHE A 32 -14.09 -3.96 9.29
C PHE A 32 -14.17 -3.80 10.81
N ASP A 33 -15.17 -4.41 11.46
CA ASP A 33 -15.40 -4.27 12.89
C ASP A 33 -14.24 -4.79 13.74
N LYS A 34 -13.65 -5.92 13.35
CA LYS A 34 -12.53 -6.58 14.05
C LYS A 34 -11.16 -6.13 13.58
N ALA A 35 -11.07 -5.31 12.54
CA ALA A 35 -9.81 -4.69 12.14
C ALA A 35 -9.38 -3.69 13.23
N LEU A 36 -8.27 -3.94 13.93
CA LEU A 36 -7.79 -3.06 15.02
C LEU A 36 -6.67 -2.14 14.55
N GLU A 37 -5.70 -2.70 13.83
CA GLU A 37 -4.55 -1.98 13.30
C GLU A 37 -4.52 -2.10 11.77
N ILE A 38 -4.59 -0.97 11.08
CA ILE A 38 -4.74 -0.88 9.64
C ILE A 38 -3.56 -0.13 9.03
N GLY A 39 -2.89 -0.78 8.08
CA GLY A 39 -1.91 -0.13 7.20
C GLY A 39 -2.62 0.38 5.95
N VAL A 40 -2.32 1.61 5.53
CA VAL A 40 -2.82 2.19 4.27
C VAL A 40 -1.63 2.52 3.38
N LEU A 41 -1.55 1.92 2.20
CA LEU A 41 -0.49 2.17 1.22
C LEU A 41 -1.08 2.83 -0.03
N TYR A 42 -0.41 3.85 -0.54
CA TYR A 42 -0.91 4.60 -1.70
C TYR A 42 0.20 5.31 -2.48
N ASP A 43 -0.12 5.74 -3.69
CA ASP A 43 0.68 6.69 -4.47
C ASP A 43 0.30 8.11 -4.03
N ALA A 44 1.25 8.81 -3.43
CA ALA A 44 1.13 10.16 -2.89
C ALA A 44 1.68 11.22 -3.85
N THR A 45 1.93 10.87 -5.13
CA THR A 45 2.54 11.79 -6.11
C THR A 45 1.62 12.97 -6.44
N ASN A 46 0.30 12.77 -6.43
CA ASN A 46 -0.69 13.82 -6.73
C ASN A 46 -1.45 14.25 -5.47
N ARG A 47 -1.79 15.54 -5.42
CA ARG A 47 -2.44 16.14 -4.25
C ARG A 47 -3.86 15.61 -4.00
N ASN A 48 -4.60 15.30 -5.06
CA ASN A 48 -5.98 14.83 -4.94
C ASN A 48 -6.04 13.48 -4.20
N ASP A 49 -5.19 12.52 -4.57
CA ASP A 49 -5.17 11.22 -3.91
C ASP A 49 -4.71 11.37 -2.45
N CYS A 50 -3.77 12.27 -2.16
CA CYS A 50 -3.39 12.60 -0.79
C CYS A 50 -4.57 13.11 0.06
N GLU A 51 -5.41 14.01 -0.46
CA GLU A 51 -6.60 14.47 0.26
C GLU A 51 -7.63 13.34 0.41
N THR A 52 -7.86 12.53 -0.62
CA THR A 52 -8.74 11.37 -0.57
C THR A 52 -8.30 10.36 0.50
N VAL A 53 -7.01 10.04 0.56
CA VAL A 53 -6.45 9.17 1.61
C VAL A 53 -6.56 9.80 2.97
N LYS A 54 -6.35 11.11 3.09
CA LYS A 54 -6.49 11.82 4.37
C LYS A 54 -7.92 11.71 4.92
N HIS A 55 -8.93 11.91 4.09
CA HIS A 55 -10.32 11.70 4.47
C HIS A 55 -10.59 10.25 4.89
N PHE A 56 -10.02 9.28 4.19
CA PHE A 56 -10.19 7.87 4.51
C PHE A 56 -9.51 7.47 5.83
N VAL A 57 -8.27 7.92 6.07
CA VAL A 57 -7.56 7.67 7.32
C VAL A 57 -8.28 8.31 8.50
N ASN A 58 -8.80 9.54 8.35
CA ASN A 58 -9.60 10.18 9.40
C ASN A 58 -10.87 9.36 9.72
N TYR A 59 -11.57 8.86 8.70
CA TYR A 59 -12.70 7.95 8.88
C TYR A 59 -12.31 6.71 9.69
N LEU A 60 -11.17 6.07 9.39
CA LEU A 60 -10.69 4.91 10.14
C LEU A 60 -10.36 5.28 11.61
N ILE A 61 -9.81 6.46 11.85
CA ILE A 61 -9.52 6.95 13.21
C ILE A 61 -10.81 7.19 14.00
N GLU A 62 -11.83 7.79 13.37
CA GLU A 62 -13.17 8.00 13.96
C GLU A 62 -13.83 6.67 14.33
N GLU A 63 -13.61 5.63 13.54
CA GLU A 63 -14.01 4.23 13.80
C GLU A 63 -13.11 3.54 14.85
N ARG A 64 -12.28 4.32 15.57
CA ARG A 64 -11.37 3.90 16.65
C ARG A 64 -10.31 2.88 16.22
N LYS A 65 -9.89 2.93 14.95
CA LYS A 65 -8.81 2.08 14.44
C LYS A 65 -7.45 2.72 14.69
N LYS A 66 -6.43 1.92 14.96
CA LYS A 66 -5.03 2.36 14.89
C LYS A 66 -4.62 2.34 13.41
N VAL A 67 -4.17 3.48 12.89
CA VAL A 67 -3.90 3.62 11.45
C VAL A 67 -2.48 4.11 11.21
N MET A 68 -1.80 3.53 10.24
CA MET A 68 -0.56 4.06 9.69
C MET A 68 -0.69 4.11 8.16
N ALA A 69 -0.54 5.29 7.59
CA ALA A 69 -0.49 5.51 6.15
C ALA A 69 0.96 5.65 5.68
N LEU A 70 1.29 4.99 4.57
CA LEU A 70 2.57 5.10 3.89
C LEU A 70 2.35 5.53 2.44
N GLY A 71 2.79 6.73 2.10
CA GLY A 71 2.67 7.29 0.76
C GLY A 71 3.99 7.24 -0.02
N TYR A 72 3.97 6.70 -1.23
CA TYR A 72 5.11 6.84 -2.16
C TYR A 72 4.98 8.11 -2.99
N ILE A 73 6.01 8.94 -3.04
CA ILE A 73 6.04 10.15 -3.85
C ILE A 73 7.06 9.97 -4.97
N ASN A 74 6.63 9.96 -6.22
CA ASN A 74 7.52 9.88 -7.37
C ASN A 74 8.20 11.23 -7.66
N SER A 75 8.99 11.71 -6.69
CA SER A 75 9.86 12.88 -6.77
C SER A 75 11.29 12.48 -6.41
N LYS A 76 12.27 13.23 -6.92
CA LYS A 76 13.68 13.05 -6.51
C LYS A 76 13.86 13.30 -5.02
N ASP A 77 13.10 14.23 -4.48
CA ASP A 77 13.11 14.68 -3.09
C ASP A 77 11.76 15.33 -2.80
N SER A 78 11.04 14.87 -1.79
CA SER A 78 9.76 15.45 -1.37
C SER A 78 9.83 16.10 0.01
N SER A 79 11.02 16.20 0.62
CA SER A 79 11.17 16.70 2.00
C SER A 79 10.71 18.15 2.20
N GLU A 80 10.73 18.96 1.15
CA GLU A 80 10.19 20.33 1.13
C GLU A 80 8.69 20.40 0.84
N ILE A 81 8.11 19.33 0.28
CA ILE A 81 6.71 19.27 -0.16
C ILE A 81 5.83 18.66 0.94
N VAL A 82 6.30 17.58 1.55
CA VAL A 82 5.54 16.81 2.55
C VAL A 82 6.47 16.37 3.67
N LYS A 83 6.01 16.54 4.91
CA LYS A 83 6.69 16.03 6.10
C LYS A 83 5.84 14.93 6.72
N ALA A 84 6.52 13.91 7.24
CA ALA A 84 5.87 12.90 8.07
C ALA A 84 5.20 13.58 9.27
N HIS A 85 4.04 13.09 9.65
CA HIS A 85 3.31 13.53 10.82
C HIS A 85 2.51 12.35 11.41
N LEU A 86 1.78 12.59 12.51
CA LEU A 86 1.05 11.53 13.19
C LEU A 86 0.18 10.73 12.21
N ASN A 87 0.38 9.41 12.16
CA ASN A 87 -0.28 8.43 11.27
C ASN A 87 0.12 8.47 9.79
N TYR A 88 1.06 9.32 9.35
CA TYR A 88 1.46 9.43 7.94
C TYR A 88 2.97 9.46 7.80
N ASN A 89 3.49 8.45 7.12
CA ASN A 89 4.87 8.38 6.67
C ASN A 89 4.91 8.49 5.14
N TYR A 90 6.03 9.01 4.64
CA TYR A 90 6.25 9.19 3.21
C TYR A 90 7.64 8.72 2.83
N PHE A 91 7.78 8.27 1.59
CA PHE A 91 9.08 7.95 1.01
C PHE A 91 9.10 8.33 -0.46
N ASP A 92 10.28 8.68 -0.96
CA ASP A 92 10.48 9.18 -2.32
C ASP A 92 11.66 8.48 -3.02
N ASN A 93 12.14 9.02 -4.14
CA ASN A 93 13.23 8.41 -4.88
C ASN A 93 14.58 8.40 -4.13
N LYS A 94 14.80 9.21 -3.09
CA LYS A 94 15.99 9.10 -2.22
C LYS A 94 15.97 7.84 -1.38
N ASN A 95 14.78 7.33 -1.08
CA ASN A 95 14.59 6.09 -0.34
C ASN A 95 14.71 4.85 -1.24
N LEU A 96 15.08 5.00 -2.51
CA LEU A 96 15.20 3.86 -3.43
C LEU A 96 16.66 3.48 -3.64
N SER A 97 16.92 2.17 -3.61
CA SER A 97 18.18 1.62 -4.10
C SER A 97 18.36 1.86 -5.61
N LYS A 98 19.56 1.59 -6.13
CA LYS A 98 19.85 1.65 -7.58
C LYS A 98 18.97 0.75 -8.45
N ILE A 99 18.29 -0.24 -7.86
CA ILE A 99 17.35 -1.16 -8.52
C ILE A 99 15.90 -0.90 -8.10
N CYS A 100 15.60 0.33 -7.71
CA CYS A 100 14.25 0.82 -7.38
C CYS A 100 13.59 0.19 -6.14
N ILE A 101 14.30 -0.64 -5.37
CA ILE A 101 13.77 -1.22 -4.12
C ILE A 101 13.65 -0.13 -3.05
N PRO A 102 12.47 0.03 -2.40
CA PRO A 102 12.29 0.89 -1.23
C PRO A 102 13.18 0.48 -0.05
N GLN A 103 13.81 1.47 0.59
CA GLN A 103 14.75 1.31 1.70
C GLN A 103 14.51 2.39 2.76
N GLY A 104 14.57 2.00 4.04
CA GLY A 104 14.44 2.91 5.16
C GLY A 104 13.71 2.26 6.33
N ARG A 105 14.02 2.72 7.54
CA ARG A 105 13.47 2.16 8.78
C ARG A 105 11.94 2.20 8.82
N ASP A 106 11.33 3.28 8.37
CA ASP A 106 9.87 3.42 8.38
C ASP A 106 9.20 2.49 7.37
N ILE A 107 9.81 2.27 6.20
CA ILE A 107 9.32 1.33 5.19
C ILE A 107 9.47 -0.12 5.70
N GLU A 108 10.62 -0.45 6.29
CA GLU A 108 10.86 -1.78 6.86
C GLU A 108 9.91 -2.06 8.04
N SER A 109 9.69 -1.07 8.90
CA SER A 109 8.71 -1.15 9.99
C SER A 109 7.30 -1.36 9.45
N PHE A 110 6.89 -0.62 8.42
CA PHE A 110 5.59 -0.79 7.78
C PHE A 110 5.41 -2.18 7.17
N ILE A 111 6.43 -2.70 6.46
CA ILE A 111 6.39 -4.06 5.89
C ILE A 111 6.28 -5.12 6.99
N ASN A 112 7.02 -4.98 8.09
CA ASN A 112 7.08 -5.99 9.15
C ASN A 112 5.96 -5.90 10.18
N THR A 113 5.23 -4.78 10.24
CA THR A 113 4.07 -4.64 11.12
C THR A 113 2.97 -5.64 10.71
N PRO A 114 2.52 -6.51 11.64
CA PRO A 114 1.49 -7.50 11.35
C PRO A 114 0.09 -6.87 11.43
N TYR A 115 -0.18 -5.89 10.55
CA TYR A 115 -1.47 -5.21 10.47
C TYR A 115 -2.61 -6.24 10.41
N THR A 116 -3.73 -5.92 11.05
CA THR A 116 -4.94 -6.73 10.90
C THR A 116 -5.38 -6.68 9.44
N ILE A 117 -5.39 -5.49 8.85
CA ILE A 117 -5.62 -5.29 7.41
C ILE A 117 -4.55 -4.34 6.85
N LEU A 118 -3.89 -4.72 5.76
CA LEU A 118 -3.21 -3.79 4.87
C LEU A 118 -4.15 -3.47 3.70
N ILE A 119 -4.39 -2.19 3.48
CA ILE A 119 -5.17 -1.68 2.36
C ILE A 119 -4.20 -1.03 1.37
N ASP A 120 -4.07 -1.62 0.19
CA ASP A 120 -3.37 -1.04 -0.94
C ASP A 120 -4.36 -0.26 -1.81
N LEU A 121 -4.33 1.07 -1.69
CA LEU A 121 -5.21 2.00 -2.41
C LEU A 121 -4.73 2.32 -3.84
N THR A 122 -3.63 1.72 -4.29
CA THR A 122 -3.16 1.97 -5.65
C THR A 122 -4.08 1.36 -6.70
N THR A 123 -4.40 2.15 -7.73
CA THR A 123 -5.23 1.73 -8.87
C THR A 123 -4.43 1.57 -10.16
N LYS A 124 -3.13 1.88 -10.11
CA LYS A 124 -2.18 1.76 -11.23
C LYS A 124 -0.96 0.96 -10.77
N PRO A 125 -0.26 0.28 -11.68
CA PRO A 125 0.94 -0.46 -11.33
C PRO A 125 2.06 0.48 -10.90
N CYS A 126 2.63 0.22 -9.73
CA CYS A 126 3.76 0.95 -9.17
C CYS A 126 4.66 -0.05 -8.43
N PHE A 127 5.92 -0.19 -8.87
CA PHE A 127 6.83 -1.20 -8.33
C PHE A 127 7.09 -1.00 -6.82
N GLN A 128 7.13 0.26 -6.37
CA GLN A 128 7.39 0.59 -4.98
C GLN A 128 6.26 0.11 -4.06
N THR A 129 5.01 0.29 -4.47
CA THR A 129 3.86 -0.19 -3.70
C THR A 129 3.69 -1.70 -3.87
N GLU A 130 3.97 -2.26 -5.06
CA GLU A 130 4.04 -3.70 -5.30
C GLU A 130 4.99 -4.40 -4.32
N TYR A 131 6.20 -3.86 -4.18
CA TYR A 131 7.22 -4.40 -3.30
C TYR A 131 6.75 -4.44 -1.84
N ILE A 132 6.14 -3.34 -1.36
CA ILE A 132 5.64 -3.23 0.01
C ILE A 132 4.45 -4.16 0.24
N THR A 133 3.44 -4.14 -0.64
CA THR A 133 2.25 -4.99 -0.53
C THR A 133 2.62 -6.47 -0.55
N THR A 134 3.48 -6.88 -1.48
CA THR A 134 3.91 -8.28 -1.61
C THR A 134 4.63 -8.77 -0.35
N LEU A 135 5.56 -7.98 0.20
CA LEU A 135 6.38 -8.41 1.33
C LEU A 135 5.75 -8.17 2.70
N SER A 136 4.67 -7.37 2.78
CA SER A 136 4.02 -7.05 4.06
C SER A 136 3.63 -8.30 4.87
N LYS A 137 3.79 -8.21 6.19
CA LYS A 137 3.40 -9.22 7.18
C LYS A 137 1.94 -9.09 7.65
N ALA A 138 1.16 -8.22 7.03
CA ALA A 138 -0.26 -8.05 7.34
C ALA A 138 -1.05 -9.38 7.23
N ARG A 139 -2.00 -9.57 8.15
CA ARG A 139 -2.84 -10.78 8.25
C ARG A 139 -3.85 -10.87 7.12
N PHE A 140 -4.34 -9.72 6.65
CA PHE A 140 -5.24 -9.62 5.51
C PHE A 140 -4.81 -8.47 4.62
N LYS A 141 -4.64 -8.70 3.33
CA LYS A 141 -4.25 -7.69 2.35
C LYS A 141 -5.38 -7.46 1.37
N VAL A 142 -5.76 -6.20 1.16
CA VAL A 142 -6.90 -5.83 0.31
C VAL A 142 -6.48 -4.77 -0.68
N GLY A 143 -6.86 -4.91 -1.94
CA GLY A 143 -6.54 -3.93 -2.99
C GLY A 143 -7.56 -3.91 -4.12
N ALA A 144 -7.38 -3.01 -5.08
CA ALA A 144 -8.14 -3.04 -6.32
C ALA A 144 -7.67 -4.20 -7.21
N SER A 145 -8.58 -4.85 -7.95
CA SER A 145 -8.19 -5.93 -8.88
C SER A 145 -7.31 -5.42 -10.03
N GLY A 146 -6.42 -6.29 -10.51
CA GLY A 146 -5.49 -6.04 -11.60
C GLY A 146 -4.02 -5.92 -11.17
N ASP A 147 -3.12 -6.10 -12.15
CA ASP A 147 -1.66 -6.05 -11.99
C ASP A 147 -1.15 -6.98 -10.87
N TYR A 148 -0.19 -6.51 -10.06
CA TYR A 148 0.38 -7.27 -8.95
C TYR A 148 -0.60 -7.54 -7.81
N ARG A 149 -1.66 -6.73 -7.69
CA ARG A 149 -2.58 -6.79 -6.55
C ARG A 149 -3.35 -8.11 -6.54
N ASP A 150 -3.68 -8.67 -7.71
CA ASP A 150 -4.32 -9.98 -7.80
C ASP A 150 -3.45 -11.13 -7.27
N ALA A 151 -2.13 -10.97 -7.30
CA ALA A 151 -1.19 -11.94 -6.74
C ALA A 151 -0.77 -11.63 -5.29
N ALA A 152 -0.78 -10.34 -4.91
CA ALA A 152 -0.24 -9.87 -3.63
C ALA A 152 -1.30 -9.71 -2.53
N CYS A 153 -2.57 -9.48 -2.89
CA CYS A 153 -3.68 -9.29 -1.97
C CYS A 153 -4.48 -10.58 -1.76
N ASP A 154 -5.10 -10.69 -0.59
CA ASP A 154 -6.00 -11.80 -0.22
C ASP A 154 -7.42 -11.57 -0.72
N LEU A 155 -7.80 -10.31 -0.87
CA LEU A 155 -9.06 -9.86 -1.45
C LEU A 155 -8.77 -8.74 -2.44
N THR A 156 -9.23 -8.89 -3.67
CA THR A 156 -9.25 -7.79 -4.63
C THR A 156 -10.68 -7.41 -4.99
N ILE A 157 -10.91 -6.12 -5.21
CA ILE A 157 -12.22 -5.57 -5.58
C ILE A 157 -12.13 -5.03 -7.00
N SER A 158 -13.00 -5.55 -7.87
CA SER A 158 -13.06 -5.16 -9.27
C SER A 158 -13.68 -3.77 -9.40
N LEU A 159 -13.05 -2.92 -10.22
CA LEU A 159 -13.49 -1.56 -10.52
C LEU A 159 -13.93 -1.50 -12.00
N THR A 160 -15.15 -1.96 -12.28
CA THR A 160 -15.65 -2.15 -13.66
C THR A 160 -16.06 -0.85 -14.34
N GLU A 161 -16.62 0.11 -13.61
CA GLU A 161 -17.19 1.34 -14.17
C GLU A 161 -16.36 2.59 -13.85
N ASN A 162 -15.75 2.64 -12.66
CA ASN A 162 -14.96 3.77 -12.19
C ASN A 162 -13.67 3.31 -11.51
N LYS A 163 -12.53 3.68 -12.07
CA LYS A 163 -11.19 3.30 -11.57
C LYS A 163 -10.59 4.31 -10.58
N SER A 164 -11.37 5.25 -10.07
CA SER A 164 -10.90 6.24 -9.10
C SER A 164 -10.68 5.61 -7.72
N MET A 165 -9.77 6.21 -6.96
CA MET A 165 -9.49 5.79 -5.58
C MET A 165 -10.71 6.00 -4.68
N GLU A 166 -11.47 7.08 -4.89
CA GLU A 166 -12.69 7.37 -4.12
C GLU A 166 -13.72 6.25 -4.29
N TYR A 167 -13.96 5.82 -5.54
CA TYR A 167 -14.89 4.73 -5.80
C TYR A 167 -14.40 3.42 -5.20
N PHE A 168 -13.09 3.13 -5.30
CA PHE A 168 -12.51 1.97 -4.65
C PHE A 168 -12.73 1.99 -3.13
N ILE A 169 -12.51 3.13 -2.46
CA ILE A 169 -12.74 3.28 -1.02
C ILE A 169 -14.22 3.01 -0.65
N ILE A 170 -15.17 3.45 -1.48
CA ILE A 170 -16.60 3.17 -1.26
C ILE A 170 -16.87 1.66 -1.30
N GLN A 171 -16.39 0.98 -2.34
CA GLN A 171 -16.56 -0.47 -2.48
C GLN A 171 -15.84 -1.23 -1.37
N LEU A 172 -14.62 -0.82 -1.01
CA LEU A 172 -13.84 -1.38 0.08
C LEU A 172 -14.61 -1.35 1.40
N LYS A 173 -15.18 -0.19 1.76
CA LYS A 173 -16.01 -0.05 2.97
C LYS A 173 -17.22 -0.98 2.93
N HIS A 174 -17.87 -1.10 1.78
CA HIS A 174 -19.02 -1.99 1.62
C HIS A 174 -18.63 -3.46 1.86
N TYR A 175 -17.64 -3.97 1.12
CA TYR A 175 -17.25 -5.37 1.20
C TYR A 175 -16.62 -5.75 2.55
N LEU A 176 -15.79 -4.89 3.15
CA LEU A 176 -15.20 -5.21 4.46
C LEU A 176 -16.24 -5.28 5.58
N LYS A 177 -17.37 -4.58 5.47
CA LYS A 177 -18.50 -4.66 6.42
C LYS A 177 -19.30 -5.96 6.27
N MET A 178 -19.28 -6.61 5.11
CA MET A 178 -19.99 -7.88 4.87
C MET A 178 -19.24 -9.10 5.42
N ILE A 179 -17.97 -8.96 5.80
CA ILE A 179 -17.18 -10.05 6.36
C ILE A 179 -17.52 -10.20 7.85
N HIS A 180 -18.40 -11.16 8.16
CA HIS A 180 -18.79 -11.51 9.53
C HIS A 180 -17.92 -12.64 10.09
N ASN A 181 -16.66 -12.34 10.38
CA ASN A 181 -15.69 -13.29 10.94
C ASN A 181 -15.27 -12.87 12.33
#